data_AF-A0AA38RBI1-F1
#
_entry.id   AF-A0AA38RBI1-F1
#
_cell.length_a   1.000
_cell.length_b   1.000
_cell.length_c   1.000
_cell.angle_alpha   90.00
_cell.angle_beta   90.00
_cell.angle_gamma   90.00
#
_symmetry.space_group_name_H-M   'P 1'
#
loop_
_entity.id
_entity.type
_entity.pdbx_description
1 polymer ?
#
loop_
_entity_poly.entity_id
_entity_poly.type
_entity_poly.pdbx_seq_one_letter_code
_entity_poly.pdbx_strand_id
1 'polypeptide(L)'
;MSSVHTSPHPSRSPASASPTSSGAVTPADPSAGSPTFLSSSVSGLWGGLIRRFSSETTPGVSQTSQPHPSLPSALHHASTFNGVDGVYQDQQVHRQASPMRLPPLEPLVLKGFRDDTPSHSRLLTPAIAEEIRIMVPARLGIGDEWDLVYSLDQDGASLATLYEKCSKYQGKRVGFVLVIKDNEGGIFGAYLSDFPHPSPKYFGTGECFLWRASVMTSLPPPPSADTANLGRTTTIQASPSSSSTLLPQAASNSPHLPKPPASPQSIRFKAFPYSGVNEYYMLCEPHYLSVGAGDGRYGLWLDDSLERGHSSPCLTFGNERLSDEGEKFGVLGVEVWVIGATGP
;
A
#
# COMPACT_ATOMS: atom_id res chain seq x y z
N MET A 1 -86.72 44.90 -1.21
CA MET A 1 -85.42 45.41 -0.70
C MET A 1 -84.34 44.47 -1.19
N SER A 2 -83.24 45.03 -1.70
CA SER A 2 -81.92 44.42 -1.92
C SER A 2 -81.75 43.18 -2.84
N SER A 3 -80.94 43.41 -3.87
CA SER A 3 -80.12 42.54 -4.72
C SER A 3 -79.39 41.38 -3.98
N VAL A 4 -78.75 40.37 -4.59
CA VAL A 4 -77.98 40.32 -5.86
C VAL A 4 -78.00 38.90 -6.51
N HIS A 5 -77.91 38.88 -7.85
CA HIS A 5 -77.22 37.94 -8.76
C HIS A 5 -75.96 37.17 -8.20
N THR A 6 -75.36 36.14 -8.83
CA THR A 6 -75.36 35.62 -10.22
C THR A 6 -74.92 34.13 -10.26
N SER A 7 -75.30 33.41 -11.34
CA SER A 7 -74.70 32.12 -11.79
C SER A 7 -73.70 32.37 -12.96
N PRO A 8 -73.36 31.44 -13.90
CA PRO A 8 -72.64 30.15 -13.81
C PRO A 8 -71.52 29.91 -14.88
N HIS A 9 -70.78 28.77 -14.79
CA HIS A 9 -70.21 27.98 -15.93
C HIS A 9 -69.15 28.66 -16.89
N PRO A 10 -68.66 28.04 -18.00
CA PRO A 10 -67.82 26.82 -18.06
C PRO A 10 -66.63 26.84 -19.08
N SER A 11 -65.86 25.73 -19.13
CA SER A 11 -65.24 25.09 -20.33
C SER A 11 -64.03 25.72 -21.07
N ARG A 12 -62.97 24.89 -21.29
CA ARG A 12 -62.40 24.59 -22.63
C ARG A 12 -61.34 23.47 -22.63
N SER A 13 -61.23 22.76 -23.75
CA SER A 13 -60.16 21.84 -24.20
C SER A 13 -60.02 22.05 -25.74
N PRO A 14 -59.19 21.31 -26.54
CA PRO A 14 -58.09 20.36 -26.27
C PRO A 14 -56.83 20.66 -27.15
N ALA A 15 -56.03 19.62 -27.52
CA ALA A 15 -54.93 19.54 -28.52
C ALA A 15 -53.52 20.02 -28.07
N SER A 16 -52.37 19.46 -28.55
CA SER A 16 -52.06 18.22 -29.29
C SER A 16 -50.52 17.99 -29.39
N ALA A 17 -50.12 16.76 -29.76
CA ALA A 17 -48.85 16.37 -30.42
C ALA A 17 -47.53 16.19 -29.60
N SER A 18 -47.02 14.96 -29.63
CA SER A 18 -45.58 14.61 -29.76
C SER A 18 -45.21 14.58 -31.26
N PRO A 19 -43.95 14.32 -31.71
CA PRO A 19 -42.68 14.09 -30.99
C PRO A 19 -41.52 14.98 -31.54
N THR A 20 -40.27 14.78 -31.09
CA THR A 20 -39.07 14.72 -31.98
C THR A 20 -37.77 14.37 -31.25
N SER A 21 -36.89 13.64 -31.94
CA SER A 21 -35.49 13.39 -31.56
C SER A 21 -34.54 14.11 -32.52
N SER A 22 -33.60 14.90 -32.00
CA SER A 22 -32.36 15.40 -32.63
C SER A 22 -31.59 16.17 -31.55
N GLY A 23 -30.26 16.24 -31.50
CA GLY A 23 -29.24 15.79 -32.43
C GLY A 23 -28.16 16.87 -32.57
N ALA A 24 -26.88 16.48 -32.64
CA ALA A 24 -25.69 17.34 -32.74
C ALA A 24 -25.33 18.11 -31.42
N VAL A 25 -24.09 18.57 -31.18
CA VAL A 25 -22.95 18.81 -32.08
C VAL A 25 -21.61 18.36 -31.45
N THR A 26 -20.75 17.73 -32.26
CA THR A 26 -19.31 17.55 -31.98
C THR A 26 -18.52 18.79 -32.42
N PRO A 27 -17.65 19.39 -31.59
CA PRO A 27 -16.60 20.28 -32.08
C PRO A 27 -15.37 19.47 -32.53
N ALA A 28 -14.89 19.73 -33.73
CA ALA A 28 -13.59 19.26 -34.21
C ALA A 28 -12.45 20.19 -33.73
N ASP A 29 -11.20 19.76 -33.96
CA ASP A 29 -9.96 20.49 -33.64
C ASP A 29 -9.94 21.97 -34.06
N PRO A 30 -9.12 22.76 -33.35
CA PRO A 30 -8.11 23.55 -34.04
C PRO A 30 -6.68 23.19 -33.61
N SER A 31 -5.88 22.74 -34.57
CA SER A 31 -4.43 22.55 -34.40
C SER A 31 -3.65 23.88 -34.39
N ALA A 32 -2.49 23.85 -33.73
CA ALA A 32 -1.38 24.82 -33.78
C ALA A 32 -1.51 26.11 -32.94
N GLY A 33 -0.64 26.22 -31.92
CA GLY A 33 -0.49 27.40 -31.07
C GLY A 33 0.42 27.14 -29.86
N SER A 34 1.71 26.91 -30.09
CA SER A 34 2.68 26.63 -29.02
C SER A 34 3.00 27.88 -28.18
N PRO A 35 3.04 27.73 -26.84
CA PRO A 35 4.01 28.46 -26.04
C PRO A 35 4.91 27.50 -25.26
N THR A 36 6.22 27.61 -25.46
CA THR A 36 7.23 26.89 -24.68
C THR A 36 7.38 27.48 -23.28
N PHE A 37 6.66 26.91 -22.31
CA PHE A 37 6.97 27.11 -20.89
C PHE A 37 7.80 25.94 -20.37
N LEU A 38 9.07 26.21 -20.05
CA LEU A 38 10.01 25.25 -19.49
C LEU A 38 9.66 25.01 -18.01
N SER A 39 8.85 23.98 -17.72
CA SER A 39 8.70 23.47 -16.36
C SER A 39 9.73 22.35 -16.11
N SER A 40 10.71 22.65 -15.28
CA SER A 40 11.83 21.77 -14.95
C SER A 40 11.36 20.62 -14.03
N SER A 41 11.05 19.47 -14.64
CA SER A 41 10.79 18.23 -13.90
C SER A 41 12.10 17.62 -13.39
N VAL A 42 12.50 17.97 -12.17
CA VAL A 42 13.53 17.22 -11.45
C VAL A 42 12.88 15.96 -10.88
N SER A 43 12.88 14.89 -11.68
CA SER A 43 12.50 13.55 -11.22
C SER A 43 13.51 13.06 -10.19
N GLY A 44 13.14 13.17 -8.91
CA GLY A 44 13.97 12.75 -7.79
C GLY A 44 14.20 11.24 -7.76
N LEU A 45 15.46 10.85 -7.96
CA LEU A 45 15.99 9.51 -7.66
C LEU A 45 15.74 9.16 -6.19
N TRP A 46 15.07 8.03 -5.89
CA TRP A 46 15.24 7.12 -4.73
C TRP A 46 14.28 5.92 -4.95
N GLY A 47 14.55 4.66 -4.62
CA GLY A 47 15.73 4.05 -4.01
C GLY A 47 15.60 2.51 -3.94
N GLY A 48 15.23 1.86 -5.04
CA GLY A 48 14.99 0.40 -5.09
C GLY A 48 16.24 -0.43 -5.42
N LEU A 49 16.74 -1.20 -4.43
CA LEU A 49 17.90 -2.11 -4.58
C LEU A 49 17.56 -3.39 -5.37
N ILE A 50 17.42 -3.28 -6.70
CA ILE A 50 17.57 -4.48 -7.55
C ILE A 50 19.06 -4.83 -7.63
N ARG A 51 19.48 -5.86 -6.89
CA ARG A 51 20.80 -6.50 -7.04
C ARG A 51 20.86 -7.24 -8.38
N ARG A 52 21.17 -6.49 -9.45
CA ARG A 52 21.51 -7.07 -10.76
C ARG A 52 22.86 -7.81 -10.63
N PHE A 53 22.81 -9.13 -10.62
CA PHE A 53 23.99 -9.96 -10.88
C PHE A 53 24.41 -9.76 -12.34
N SER A 54 25.43 -8.93 -12.57
CA SER A 54 26.12 -8.86 -13.86
C SER A 54 27.30 -9.83 -13.84
N SER A 55 27.15 -10.99 -14.47
CA SER A 55 28.30 -11.81 -14.92
C SER A 55 28.27 -11.81 -16.45
N GLU A 56 29.02 -10.89 -17.06
CA GLU A 56 29.17 -10.79 -18.52
C GLU A 56 30.55 -11.31 -18.94
N THR A 57 30.58 -12.23 -19.90
CA THR A 57 31.82 -12.72 -20.51
C THR A 57 31.55 -13.21 -21.93
N THR A 58 31.74 -12.33 -22.92
CA THR A 58 31.93 -12.72 -24.33
C THR A 58 32.80 -11.66 -25.02
N PRO A 59 33.84 -12.02 -25.80
CA PRO A 59 34.87 -11.06 -26.24
C PRO A 59 34.68 -10.48 -27.65
N GLY A 60 34.95 -9.17 -27.78
CA GLY A 60 35.87 -8.56 -28.76
C GLY A 60 35.56 -8.56 -30.27
N VAL A 61 35.36 -7.35 -30.84
CA VAL A 61 35.70 -6.96 -32.22
C VAL A 61 36.23 -5.51 -32.22
N SER A 62 37.11 -5.15 -33.17
CA SER A 62 37.90 -3.89 -33.22
C SER A 62 37.58 -3.02 -34.46
N GLN A 63 37.91 -1.70 -34.45
CA GLN A 63 38.68 -0.95 -35.49
C GLN A 63 38.45 0.61 -35.54
N THR A 64 39.56 1.38 -35.52
CA THR A 64 39.95 2.60 -36.33
C THR A 64 39.07 3.88 -36.46
N SER A 65 39.54 5.14 -36.68
CA SER A 65 40.83 5.88 -36.45
C SER A 65 40.82 7.35 -37.01
N GLN A 66 41.54 8.32 -36.37
CA GLN A 66 42.15 9.60 -36.93
C GLN A 66 41.23 10.89 -37.12
N PRO A 67 41.73 12.15 -37.39
CA PRO A 67 42.28 13.10 -36.37
C PRO A 67 42.02 14.66 -36.54
N HIS A 68 42.18 15.44 -35.44
CA HIS A 68 42.76 16.84 -35.25
C HIS A 68 42.54 18.04 -36.25
N PRO A 69 42.53 19.35 -35.80
CA PRO A 69 43.63 20.06 -35.09
C PRO A 69 43.23 21.11 -34.00
N SER A 70 44.20 21.94 -33.54
CA SER A 70 44.24 22.62 -32.22
C SER A 70 44.96 24.00 -32.21
N LEU A 71 45.01 24.68 -31.03
CA LEU A 71 45.91 25.78 -30.54
C LEU A 71 45.32 27.21 -30.44
N PRO A 72 45.88 28.14 -29.62
CA PRO A 72 47.17 28.09 -28.89
C PRO A 72 47.19 28.36 -27.37
N SER A 73 48.33 28.07 -26.74
CA SER A 73 48.68 28.35 -25.34
C SER A 73 49.64 29.55 -25.20
N ALA A 74 49.79 30.08 -23.98
CA ALA A 74 50.93 30.89 -23.53
C ALA A 74 51.42 30.32 -22.17
N LEU A 75 52.65 29.80 -22.05
CA LEU A 75 53.91 30.50 -21.69
C LEU A 75 53.93 31.00 -20.22
N HIS A 76 54.96 30.86 -19.38
CA HIS A 76 56.36 30.37 -19.46
C HIS A 76 56.82 29.90 -18.06
N HIS A 77 57.69 28.89 -17.93
CA HIS A 77 59.09 29.04 -17.49
C HIS A 77 59.84 27.68 -17.45
N ALA A 78 61.17 27.70 -17.59
CA ALA A 78 62.00 26.50 -17.66
C ALA A 78 63.09 26.49 -16.57
N SER A 79 63.45 25.31 -16.06
CA SER A 79 64.84 24.94 -15.70
C SER A 79 65.01 23.46 -15.32
N THR A 80 65.74 22.74 -16.17
CA THR A 80 66.93 21.92 -15.82
C THR A 80 66.81 20.74 -14.82
N PHE A 81 66.94 19.50 -15.37
CA PHE A 81 67.43 18.25 -14.73
C PHE A 81 66.66 17.73 -13.49
N ASN A 82 66.02 16.55 -13.51
CA ASN A 82 66.60 15.24 -13.82
C ASN A 82 65.45 14.23 -14.10
N GLY A 83 65.67 13.18 -14.89
CA GLY A 83 64.57 12.35 -15.41
C GLY A 83 63.96 11.36 -14.42
N VAL A 84 62.61 11.24 -14.43
CA VAL A 84 61.83 10.06 -14.03
C VAL A 84 60.57 10.01 -14.91
N ASP A 85 60.08 8.81 -15.26
CA ASP A 85 58.79 8.60 -15.91
C ASP A 85 57.64 9.22 -15.09
N GLY A 86 57.12 10.34 -15.57
CA GLY A 86 55.94 11.02 -15.02
C GLY A 86 54.66 10.49 -15.64
N VAL A 87 54.35 9.20 -15.43
CA VAL A 87 53.00 8.68 -15.71
C VAL A 87 52.01 9.56 -14.94
N TYR A 88 51.00 10.10 -15.61
CA TYR A 88 49.91 10.82 -14.95
C TYR A 88 49.17 9.81 -14.06
N GLN A 89 49.60 9.73 -12.81
CA GLN A 89 49.02 8.85 -11.83
C GLN A 89 47.69 9.49 -11.44
N ASP A 90 46.63 9.11 -12.16
CA ASP A 90 45.26 9.44 -11.82
C ASP A 90 45.09 9.12 -10.34
N GLN A 91 45.00 10.17 -9.52
CA GLN A 91 44.82 10.01 -8.09
C GLN A 91 43.44 9.42 -7.95
N GLN A 92 43.39 8.09 -7.81
CA GLN A 92 42.17 7.34 -7.59
C GLN A 92 41.49 7.94 -6.37
N VAL A 93 40.57 8.86 -6.62
CA VAL A 93 39.72 9.47 -5.60
C VAL A 93 38.83 8.33 -5.14
N HIS A 94 39.33 7.62 -4.14
CA HIS A 94 38.62 6.59 -3.42
C HIS A 94 37.45 7.29 -2.77
N ARG A 95 36.33 7.36 -3.51
CA ARG A 95 35.03 7.77 -2.99
C ARG A 95 34.66 6.76 -1.92
N GLN A 96 35.11 7.01 -0.70
CA GLN A 96 34.60 6.33 0.48
C GLN A 96 33.09 6.53 0.45
N ALA A 97 32.35 5.44 0.30
CA ALA A 97 30.91 5.48 0.48
C ALA A 97 30.65 6.07 1.87
N SER A 98 29.78 7.08 1.95
CA SER A 98 29.54 7.82 3.19
C SER A 98 29.28 6.83 4.34
N PRO A 99 30.01 6.91 5.47
CA PRO A 99 29.80 6.02 6.62
C PRO A 99 28.41 6.21 7.26
N MET A 100 27.69 7.26 6.84
CA MET A 100 26.27 7.52 7.07
C MET A 100 25.39 6.42 6.45
N ARG A 101 25.34 5.24 7.07
CA ARG A 101 24.07 4.52 7.13
C ARG A 101 23.13 5.40 7.95
N LEU A 102 22.03 5.83 7.33
CA LEU A 102 20.94 6.43 8.08
C LEU A 102 20.53 5.44 9.19
N PRO A 103 20.22 5.92 10.40
CA PRO A 103 19.63 5.07 11.43
C PRO A 103 18.42 4.33 10.85
N PRO A 104 18.20 3.05 11.20
CA PRO A 104 16.94 2.40 10.87
C PRO A 104 15.80 3.26 11.44
N LEU A 105 14.71 3.40 10.68
CA LEU A 105 13.52 4.13 11.14
C LEU A 105 13.03 3.54 12.46
N GLU A 106 12.53 4.38 13.35
CA GLU A 106 11.92 3.90 14.59
C GLU A 106 10.69 3.04 14.26
N PRO A 107 10.53 1.86 14.91
CA PRO A 107 9.44 0.94 14.61
C PRO A 107 8.07 1.60 14.82
N LEU A 108 7.16 1.37 13.89
CA LEU A 108 5.88 2.05 13.90
C LEU A 108 5.01 1.69 15.13
N VAL A 109 4.51 2.72 15.82
CA VAL A 109 3.60 2.65 16.95
C VAL A 109 2.17 2.95 16.50
N LEU A 110 1.29 1.97 16.67
CA LEU A 110 -0.14 2.10 16.38
C LEU A 110 -0.91 2.49 17.66
N LYS A 111 -1.56 3.66 17.66
CA LYS A 111 -2.27 4.24 18.81
C LYS A 111 -3.78 4.34 18.60
N GLY A 112 -4.54 4.42 19.69
CA GLY A 112 -5.97 4.77 19.67
C GLY A 112 -6.95 3.60 19.76
N PHE A 113 -6.48 2.35 19.78
CA PHE A 113 -7.30 1.23 20.26
C PHE A 113 -7.64 1.41 21.74
N ARG A 114 -8.91 1.18 22.12
CA ARG A 114 -9.32 1.08 23.52
C ARG A 114 -8.79 -0.21 24.17
N ASP A 115 -8.69 -0.19 25.50
CA ASP A 115 -8.27 -1.34 26.30
C ASP A 115 -9.21 -2.55 26.17
N ASP A 116 -10.51 -2.29 25.92
CA ASP A 116 -11.54 -3.31 25.72
C ASP A 116 -11.64 -3.84 24.27
N THR A 117 -11.00 -3.19 23.29
CA THR A 117 -11.01 -3.64 21.88
C THR A 117 -10.29 -4.99 21.73
N PRO A 118 -10.99 -6.07 21.33
CA PRO A 118 -10.42 -7.41 21.30
C PRO A 118 -9.42 -7.57 20.14
N SER A 119 -8.41 -8.43 20.32
CA SER A 119 -7.30 -8.56 19.36
C SER A 119 -7.70 -8.97 17.94
N HIS A 120 -8.88 -9.58 17.74
CA HIS A 120 -9.37 -9.99 16.41
C HIS A 120 -10.08 -8.87 15.64
N SER A 121 -10.45 -7.78 16.32
CA SER A 121 -11.01 -6.54 15.76
C SER A 121 -9.93 -5.48 15.47
N ARG A 122 -8.68 -5.72 15.89
CA ARG A 122 -7.51 -4.88 15.57
C ARG A 122 -6.96 -5.34 14.22
N LEU A 123 -7.30 -4.63 13.15
CA LEU A 123 -7.08 -5.07 11.77
C LEU A 123 -5.68 -4.70 11.29
N LEU A 124 -5.25 -3.45 11.49
CA LEU A 124 -3.91 -3.02 11.16
C LEU A 124 -2.90 -3.59 12.17
N THR A 125 -1.97 -4.40 11.68
CA THR A 125 -0.81 -4.85 12.46
C THR A 125 0.40 -3.98 12.15
N PRO A 126 1.37 -3.81 13.08
CA PRO A 126 2.58 -3.04 12.81
C PRO A 126 3.35 -3.53 11.58
N ALA A 127 3.36 -4.85 11.34
CA ALA A 127 4.04 -5.42 10.17
C ALA A 127 3.35 -5.09 8.83
N ILE A 128 2.01 -5.01 8.78
CA ILE A 128 1.30 -4.49 7.59
C ILE A 128 1.51 -2.99 7.45
N ALA A 129 1.51 -2.27 8.57
CA ALA A 129 1.67 -0.82 8.59
C ALA A 129 3.05 -0.37 8.10
N GLU A 130 4.14 -1.08 8.43
CA GLU A 130 5.49 -0.79 7.89
C GLU A 130 5.58 -1.04 6.37
N GLU A 131 4.93 -2.08 5.83
CA GLU A 131 4.85 -2.30 4.37
C GLU A 131 4.11 -1.14 3.67
N ILE A 132 3.04 -0.62 4.29
CA ILE A 132 2.34 0.58 3.82
C ILE A 132 3.22 1.84 3.97
N ARG A 133 3.98 1.97 5.07
CA ARG A 133 4.88 3.12 5.35
C ARG A 133 5.97 3.29 4.30
N ILE A 134 6.41 2.21 3.64
CA ILE A 134 7.36 2.26 2.53
C ILE A 134 6.74 2.89 1.26
N MET A 135 5.42 2.79 1.11
CA MET A 135 4.67 3.26 -0.07
C MET A 135 4.11 4.67 0.06
N VAL A 136 3.93 5.17 1.28
CA VAL A 136 3.40 6.54 1.52
C VAL A 136 4.47 7.61 1.24
N PRO A 137 4.07 8.86 0.92
CA PRO A 137 5.00 9.93 0.66
C PRO A 137 5.98 10.14 1.82
N ALA A 138 7.29 10.21 1.54
CA ALA A 138 8.34 10.23 2.55
C ALA A 138 8.14 11.30 3.65
N ARG A 139 7.53 12.45 3.32
CA ARG A 139 7.17 13.51 4.29
C ARG A 139 6.25 13.05 5.43
N LEU A 140 5.39 12.05 5.18
CA LEU A 140 4.44 11.50 6.14
C LEU A 140 5.03 10.29 6.89
N GLY A 141 5.94 9.54 6.25
CA GLY A 141 6.61 8.38 6.84
C GLY A 141 7.69 8.71 7.87
N ILE A 142 8.04 10.00 8.06
CA ILE A 142 8.99 10.46 9.10
C ILE A 142 8.46 10.14 10.49
N GLY A 143 7.17 10.40 10.75
CA GLY A 143 6.52 10.01 11.99
C GLY A 143 6.46 8.49 12.13
N ASP A 144 6.75 8.01 13.33
CA ASP A 144 6.63 6.62 13.75
C ASP A 144 5.26 6.32 14.38
N GLU A 145 4.47 7.33 14.73
CA GLU A 145 3.16 7.15 15.37
C GLU A 145 2.01 7.32 14.37
N TRP A 146 1.13 6.30 14.26
CA TRP A 146 -0.14 6.39 13.53
C TRP A 146 -1.32 6.30 14.50
N ASP A 147 -2.26 7.23 14.39
CA ASP A 147 -3.43 7.31 15.26
C ASP A 147 -4.67 6.72 14.58
N LEU A 148 -5.39 5.86 15.30
CA LEU A 148 -6.70 5.37 14.91
C LEU A 148 -7.72 6.51 14.96
N VAL A 149 -8.32 6.81 13.81
CA VAL A 149 -9.35 7.86 13.65
C VAL A 149 -10.74 7.27 13.83
N TYR A 150 -10.99 6.12 13.20
CA TYR A 150 -12.27 5.43 13.20
C TYR A 150 -12.04 3.92 13.22
N SER A 151 -12.87 3.17 13.97
CA SER A 151 -12.92 1.71 13.93
C SER A 151 -14.36 1.22 14.08
N LEU A 152 -14.80 0.37 13.17
CA LEU A 152 -16.16 -0.18 13.14
C LEU A 152 -16.56 -0.85 14.48
N ASP A 153 -15.61 -1.54 15.11
CA ASP A 153 -15.76 -2.21 16.41
C ASP A 153 -15.97 -1.22 17.58
N GLN A 154 -15.32 -0.04 17.52
CA GLN A 154 -15.34 0.94 18.61
C GLN A 154 -16.39 2.04 18.43
N ASP A 155 -16.77 2.32 17.19
CA ASP A 155 -17.52 3.51 16.77
C ASP A 155 -18.85 3.20 16.08
N GLY A 156 -19.09 1.94 15.74
CA GLY A 156 -20.32 1.48 15.10
C GLY A 156 -20.35 1.63 13.58
N ALA A 157 -21.25 0.87 12.97
CA ALA A 157 -21.46 0.71 11.53
C ALA A 157 -22.12 1.95 10.90
N SER A 158 -21.34 3.00 10.63
CA SER A 158 -21.82 4.27 10.07
C SER A 158 -20.73 5.02 9.31
N LEU A 159 -20.88 5.10 7.98
CA LEU A 159 -20.00 5.90 7.12
C LEU A 159 -20.08 7.41 7.45
N ALA A 160 -21.24 7.90 7.91
CA ALA A 160 -21.39 9.28 8.36
C ALA A 160 -20.50 9.59 9.57
N THR A 161 -20.39 8.65 10.52
CA THR A 161 -19.52 8.76 11.69
C THR A 161 -18.04 8.68 11.30
N LEU A 162 -17.68 7.84 10.31
CA LEU A 162 -16.34 7.81 9.73
C LEU A 162 -15.95 9.18 9.14
N TYR A 163 -16.82 9.78 8.31
CA TYR A 163 -16.58 11.12 7.75
C TYR A 163 -16.48 12.21 8.84
N GLU A 164 -17.38 12.21 9.82
CA GLU A 164 -17.36 13.15 10.94
C GLU A 164 -16.02 13.08 11.69
N LYS A 165 -15.56 11.87 12.04
CA LYS A 165 -14.27 11.69 12.73
C LYS A 165 -13.06 12.08 11.88
N CYS A 166 -13.12 11.91 10.56
CA CYS A 166 -12.04 12.31 9.66
C CYS A 166 -11.99 13.84 9.44
N SER A 167 -13.12 14.54 9.55
CA SER A 167 -13.21 16.00 9.36
C SER A 167 -12.29 16.82 10.26
N LYS A 168 -11.89 16.30 11.43
CA LYS A 168 -10.92 16.93 12.36
C LYS A 168 -9.51 17.15 11.77
N TYR A 169 -9.25 16.63 10.56
CA TYR A 169 -8.02 16.82 9.81
C TYR A 169 -8.18 17.64 8.54
N GLN A 170 -9.35 18.23 8.28
CA GLN A 170 -9.58 19.09 7.12
C GLN A 170 -8.51 20.18 7.01
N GLY A 171 -7.85 20.26 5.84
CA GLY A 171 -6.77 21.22 5.57
C GLY A 171 -5.43 20.93 6.24
N LYS A 172 -5.29 19.84 7.00
CA LYS A 172 -4.00 19.39 7.57
C LYS A 172 -3.22 18.57 6.54
N ARG A 173 -1.89 18.63 6.61
CA ARG A 173 -0.97 17.89 5.73
C ARG A 173 -0.72 16.47 6.24
N VAL A 174 -1.78 15.70 6.36
CA VAL A 174 -1.77 14.29 6.79
C VAL A 174 -2.17 13.38 5.62
N GLY A 175 -2.00 12.07 5.79
CA GLY A 175 -2.63 11.07 4.93
C GLY A 175 -3.44 10.07 5.76
N PHE A 176 -4.20 9.20 5.10
CA PHE A 176 -5.02 8.19 5.78
C PHE A 176 -4.79 6.80 5.23
N VAL A 177 -4.89 5.79 6.10
CA VAL A 177 -4.89 4.38 5.71
C VAL A 177 -6.25 3.80 6.07
N LEU A 178 -7.03 3.48 5.04
CA LEU A 178 -8.26 2.71 5.14
C LEU A 178 -7.90 1.23 5.15
N VAL A 179 -8.40 0.50 6.15
CA VAL A 179 -8.18 -0.94 6.35
C VAL A 179 -9.53 -1.61 6.44
N ILE A 180 -9.69 -2.73 5.74
CA ILE A 180 -10.92 -3.52 5.66
C ILE A 180 -10.55 -4.97 5.93
N LYS A 181 -11.44 -5.67 6.64
CA LYS A 181 -11.45 -7.12 6.79
C LYS A 181 -12.73 -7.68 6.20
N ASP A 182 -12.61 -8.62 5.26
CA ASP A 182 -13.77 -9.32 4.69
C ASP A 182 -14.19 -10.56 5.52
N ASN A 183 -15.28 -11.21 5.09
CA ASN A 183 -15.81 -12.43 5.72
C ASN A 183 -14.86 -13.64 5.65
N GLU A 184 -13.97 -13.68 4.65
CA GLU A 184 -12.95 -14.74 4.53
C GLU A 184 -11.69 -14.44 5.36
N GLY A 185 -11.61 -13.26 5.98
CA GLY A 185 -10.49 -12.80 6.79
C GLY A 185 -9.36 -12.17 5.98
N GLY A 186 -9.57 -11.87 4.70
CA GLY A 186 -8.66 -11.08 3.88
C GLY A 186 -8.56 -9.64 4.41
N ILE A 187 -7.34 -9.11 4.44
CA ILE A 187 -7.05 -7.74 4.90
C ILE A 187 -6.58 -6.91 3.71
N PHE A 188 -7.27 -5.82 3.41
CA PHE A 188 -6.96 -4.95 2.27
C PHE A 188 -7.49 -3.54 2.51
N GLY A 189 -7.21 -2.62 1.59
CA GLY A 189 -7.76 -1.28 1.66
C GLY A 189 -7.02 -0.30 0.75
N ALA A 190 -6.86 0.91 1.26
CA ALA A 190 -6.30 2.02 0.51
C ALA A 190 -5.44 2.94 1.38
N TYR A 191 -4.48 3.61 0.76
CA TYR A 191 -3.96 4.88 1.25
C TYR A 191 -4.68 6.03 0.53
N LEU A 192 -5.11 7.03 1.31
CA LEU A 192 -5.85 8.20 0.88
C LEU A 192 -4.99 9.44 1.13
N SER A 193 -4.80 10.26 0.09
CA SER A 193 -3.99 11.50 0.17
C SER A 193 -4.73 12.66 0.84
N ASP A 194 -6.02 12.51 1.11
CA ASP A 194 -6.91 13.52 1.69
C ASP A 194 -7.92 12.83 2.62
N PHE A 195 -8.59 13.57 3.50
CA PHE A 195 -9.55 13.00 4.43
C PHE A 195 -10.83 12.57 3.70
N PRO A 196 -11.41 11.38 4.00
CA PRO A 196 -12.66 10.97 3.37
C PRO A 196 -13.81 11.90 3.83
N HIS A 197 -14.50 12.51 2.87
CA HIS A 197 -15.66 13.37 3.08
C HIS A 197 -16.58 13.39 1.84
N PRO A 198 -17.90 13.62 1.97
CA PRO A 198 -18.78 13.75 0.81
C PRO A 198 -18.31 14.84 -0.17
N SER A 199 -18.29 14.53 -1.46
CA SER A 199 -17.87 15.42 -2.54
C SER A 199 -18.56 15.04 -3.85
N PRO A 200 -19.16 15.99 -4.60
CA PRO A 200 -19.82 15.71 -5.89
C PRO A 200 -18.83 15.45 -7.05
N LYS A 201 -17.54 15.31 -6.75
CA LYS A 201 -16.45 15.11 -7.70
C LYS A 201 -15.37 14.24 -7.09
N TYR A 202 -14.64 13.54 -7.94
CA TYR A 202 -13.40 12.87 -7.54
C TYR A 202 -12.39 13.88 -6.98
N PHE A 203 -11.67 13.46 -5.93
CA PHE A 203 -10.67 14.25 -5.23
C PHE A 203 -9.50 13.35 -4.77
N GLY A 204 -8.55 13.94 -4.04
CA GLY A 204 -7.26 13.30 -3.73
C GLY A 204 -6.21 13.55 -4.81
N THR A 205 -5.09 12.83 -4.74
CA THR A 205 -3.94 12.96 -5.64
C THR A 205 -3.45 11.59 -6.12
N GLY A 206 -2.55 11.59 -7.11
CA GLY A 206 -1.83 10.38 -7.55
C GLY A 206 -0.91 9.74 -6.51
N GLU A 207 -0.88 10.23 -5.27
CA GLU A 207 -0.25 9.54 -4.13
C GLU A 207 -1.16 8.45 -3.54
N CYS A 208 -2.48 8.47 -3.82
CA CYS A 208 -3.39 7.39 -3.43
C CYS A 208 -2.95 6.04 -4.04
N PHE A 209 -3.19 4.95 -3.32
CA PHE A 209 -2.97 3.59 -3.81
C PHE A 209 -3.88 2.59 -3.11
N LEU A 210 -4.19 1.48 -3.79
CA LEU A 210 -4.85 0.32 -3.17
C LEU A 210 -3.81 -0.68 -2.68
N TRP A 211 -4.15 -1.52 -1.71
CA TRP A 211 -3.27 -2.57 -1.24
C TRP A 211 -4.05 -3.77 -0.68
N ARG A 212 -3.41 -4.95 -0.67
CA ARG A 212 -3.90 -6.15 0.02
C ARG A 212 -2.76 -6.89 0.72
N ALA A 213 -3.10 -7.54 1.84
CA ALA A 213 -2.21 -8.34 2.65
C ALA A 213 -2.80 -9.73 2.90
N SER A 214 -1.99 -10.77 2.80
CA SER A 214 -2.37 -12.14 3.14
C SER A 214 -1.36 -12.72 4.14
N VAL A 215 -1.84 -13.07 5.34
CA VAL A 215 -1.02 -13.72 6.37
C VAL A 215 -0.85 -15.18 6.00
N MET A 216 0.36 -15.58 5.62
CA MET A 216 0.66 -16.99 5.39
C MET A 216 1.09 -17.64 6.70
N THR A 217 0.33 -18.64 7.12
CA THR A 217 0.81 -19.63 8.08
C THR A 217 1.98 -20.39 7.43
N SER A 218 3.16 -20.29 8.03
CA SER A 218 4.29 -21.11 7.64
C SER A 218 3.89 -22.58 7.75
N LEU A 219 4.11 -23.37 6.70
CA LEU A 219 3.89 -24.81 6.73
C LEU A 219 4.63 -25.43 7.93
N PRO A 220 4.04 -26.42 8.64
CA PRO A 220 4.79 -27.15 9.66
C PRO A 220 6.03 -27.78 9.01
N PRO A 221 7.17 -27.85 9.72
CA PRO A 221 8.34 -28.52 9.19
C PRO A 221 7.98 -29.95 8.78
N PRO A 222 8.50 -30.46 7.64
CA PRO A 222 8.21 -31.82 7.22
C PRO A 222 8.60 -32.78 8.35
N PRO A 223 7.81 -33.84 8.63
CA PRO A 223 8.13 -34.79 9.67
C PRO A 223 9.52 -35.35 9.40
N SER A 224 10.45 -35.11 10.33
CA SER A 224 11.81 -35.62 10.23
C SER A 224 11.75 -37.13 10.06
N ALA A 225 12.39 -37.65 9.00
CA ALA A 225 12.32 -39.05 8.64
C ALA A 225 13.17 -39.91 9.59
N ASP A 226 12.68 -40.11 10.82
CA ASP A 226 13.17 -41.13 11.74
C ASP A 226 12.77 -42.52 11.21
N THR A 227 13.51 -42.98 10.20
CA THR A 227 13.40 -44.34 9.66
C THR A 227 14.78 -44.98 9.51
N ALA A 228 15.67 -44.68 10.47
CA ALA A 228 17.00 -45.27 10.61
C ALA A 228 17.06 -46.28 11.77
N ASN A 229 16.18 -47.29 11.75
CA ASN A 229 16.34 -48.47 12.60
C ASN A 229 15.66 -49.70 11.98
N LEU A 230 16.30 -50.27 10.95
CA LEU A 230 16.01 -51.63 10.50
C LEU A 230 17.30 -52.40 10.21
N GLY A 231 17.73 -53.19 11.20
CA GLY A 231 18.59 -54.36 11.02
C GLY A 231 20.11 -54.17 11.09
N ARG A 232 20.71 -54.51 12.25
CA ARG A 232 21.76 -55.55 12.32
C ARG A 232 21.92 -56.11 13.74
N THR A 233 21.88 -57.44 13.88
CA THR A 233 22.04 -58.19 15.14
C THR A 233 23.50 -58.55 15.43
N THR A 234 23.93 -58.53 16.71
CA THR A 234 25.06 -59.24 17.40
C THR A 234 25.41 -58.45 18.70
N THR A 235 25.84 -58.98 19.85
CA THR A 235 25.89 -60.34 20.45
C THR A 235 25.85 -60.21 21.99
N ILE A 236 25.65 -61.31 22.73
CA ILE A 236 25.35 -61.39 24.17
C ILE A 236 26.60 -61.32 25.07
N GLN A 237 26.50 -60.69 26.26
CA GLN A 237 27.09 -61.20 27.50
C GLN A 237 26.15 -60.95 28.70
N ALA A 238 26.15 -61.84 29.70
CA ALA A 238 25.14 -61.90 30.77
C ALA A 238 25.75 -61.85 32.19
N SER A 239 24.98 -61.38 33.17
CA SER A 239 24.84 -61.98 34.53
C SER A 239 23.75 -61.28 35.37
N PRO A 240 23.16 -61.93 36.41
CA PRO A 240 21.87 -61.51 36.99
C PRO A 240 21.87 -61.14 38.49
N SER A 241 21.04 -60.17 38.88
CA SER A 241 20.47 -59.97 40.24
C SER A 241 19.66 -58.66 40.25
N SER A 242 18.53 -58.47 40.96
CA SER A 242 17.61 -59.39 41.65
C SER A 242 16.36 -58.59 42.07
N SER A 243 15.32 -59.27 42.56
CA SER A 243 14.24 -58.77 43.44
C SER A 243 13.30 -57.67 42.90
N SER A 244 12.09 -58.10 42.57
CA SER A 244 10.87 -57.30 42.50
C SER A 244 10.53 -56.66 43.86
N THR A 245 10.07 -55.40 43.85
CA THR A 245 9.15 -54.87 44.88
C THR A 245 8.17 -53.92 44.19
N LEU A 246 6.88 -54.05 44.52
CA LEU A 246 5.79 -53.22 43.98
C LEU A 246 5.46 -52.05 44.91
N LEU A 247 4.77 -51.05 44.35
CA LEU A 247 4.03 -49.93 44.99
C LEU A 247 4.87 -48.71 45.45
N PRO A 248 4.26 -47.49 45.54
CA PRO A 248 3.04 -47.01 44.87
C PRO A 248 3.21 -45.68 44.11
N GLN A 249 2.15 -45.32 43.41
CA GLN A 249 1.92 -44.06 42.70
C GLN A 249 2.20 -42.81 43.56
N ALA A 250 3.11 -41.95 43.11
CA ALA A 250 3.35 -40.60 43.64
C ALA A 250 3.44 -39.60 42.48
N ALA A 251 2.95 -38.38 42.70
CA ALA A 251 2.75 -37.39 41.64
C ALA A 251 4.06 -36.94 40.97
N SER A 252 4.24 -37.26 39.69
CA SER A 252 5.26 -36.64 38.85
C SER A 252 4.72 -35.35 38.25
N ASN A 253 5.11 -34.21 38.81
CA ASN A 253 5.06 -32.94 38.10
C ASN A 253 5.86 -33.08 36.80
N SER A 254 5.17 -33.21 35.66
CA SER A 254 5.83 -33.11 34.36
C SER A 254 6.22 -31.65 34.14
N PRO A 255 7.51 -31.30 33.96
CA PRO A 255 7.89 -29.97 33.57
C PRO A 255 7.30 -29.70 32.18
N HIS A 256 6.39 -28.72 32.12
CA HIS A 256 5.77 -28.26 30.88
C HIS A 256 6.85 -27.79 29.91
N LEU A 257 7.18 -28.63 28.92
CA LEU A 257 8.12 -28.29 27.85
C LEU A 257 7.65 -26.97 27.22
N PRO A 258 8.50 -25.93 27.10
CA PRO A 258 8.06 -24.67 26.54
C PRO A 258 7.53 -24.93 25.13
N LYS A 259 6.28 -24.55 24.89
CA LYS A 259 5.65 -24.57 23.57
C LYS A 259 6.61 -23.85 22.60
N PRO A 260 7.05 -24.49 21.50
CA PRO A 260 7.97 -23.83 20.58
C PRO A 260 7.37 -22.49 20.13
N PRO A 261 8.20 -21.44 19.95
CA PRO A 261 7.70 -20.14 19.54
C PRO A 261 6.86 -20.30 18.28
N ALA A 262 5.71 -19.61 18.24
CA ALA A 262 4.85 -19.61 17.07
C ALA A 262 5.71 -19.26 15.85
N SER A 263 5.70 -20.13 14.85
CA SER A 263 6.53 -19.97 13.67
C SER A 263 6.21 -18.63 12.98
N PRO A 264 7.22 -17.92 12.46
CA PRO A 264 7.02 -16.56 11.97
C PRO A 264 6.00 -16.56 10.84
N GLN A 265 4.87 -15.89 11.08
CA GLN A 265 3.86 -15.66 10.06
C GLN A 265 4.46 -14.72 9.00
N SER A 266 4.57 -15.19 7.76
CA SER A 266 5.05 -14.36 6.65
C SER A 266 3.88 -13.64 6.01
N ILE A 267 3.94 -12.32 5.95
CA ILE A 267 2.92 -11.50 5.28
C ILE A 267 3.28 -11.40 3.80
N ARG A 268 2.34 -11.74 2.91
CA ARG A 268 2.40 -11.34 1.50
C ARG A 268 1.66 -10.02 1.35
N PHE A 269 2.39 -8.94 1.13
CA PHE A 269 1.84 -7.62 0.82
C PHE A 269 1.87 -7.36 -0.69
N LYS A 270 0.87 -6.64 -1.21
CA LYS A 270 0.82 -6.16 -2.60
C LYS A 270 0.13 -4.79 -2.65
N ALA A 271 0.80 -3.80 -3.22
CA ALA A 271 0.25 -2.47 -3.47
C ALA A 271 -0.02 -2.25 -4.96
N PHE A 272 -0.95 -1.34 -5.26
CA PHE A 272 -1.38 -0.92 -6.58
C PHE A 272 -1.32 0.61 -6.66
N PRO A 273 -0.15 1.19 -7.00
CA PRO A 273 0.02 2.63 -7.15
C PRO A 273 -0.82 3.22 -8.28
N TYR A 274 -0.91 4.55 -8.33
CA TYR A 274 -1.55 5.26 -9.43
C TYR A 274 -0.96 4.89 -10.80
N SER A 275 -1.83 4.55 -11.76
CA SER A 275 -1.47 4.08 -13.10
C SER A 275 -1.13 5.19 -14.10
N GLY A 276 -1.50 6.44 -13.81
CA GLY A 276 -1.44 7.56 -14.76
C GLY A 276 -2.62 7.65 -15.75
N VAL A 277 -3.61 6.75 -15.69
CA VAL A 277 -4.67 6.64 -16.72
C VAL A 277 -5.83 7.63 -16.50
N ASN A 278 -6.25 7.88 -15.25
CA ASN A 278 -7.32 8.83 -14.93
C ASN A 278 -7.21 9.35 -13.49
N GLU A 279 -7.81 10.50 -13.20
CA GLU A 279 -7.72 11.14 -11.89
C GLU A 279 -8.86 10.75 -10.92
N TYR A 280 -9.42 9.54 -11.08
CA TYR A 280 -10.57 9.09 -10.30
C TYR A 280 -10.16 8.46 -8.96
N TYR A 281 -9.32 9.15 -8.19
CA TYR A 281 -8.65 8.60 -7.01
C TYR A 281 -9.62 8.26 -5.86
N MET A 282 -10.45 9.22 -5.44
CA MET A 282 -11.42 9.06 -4.36
C MET A 282 -12.75 9.69 -4.75
N LEU A 283 -13.88 8.99 -4.57
CA LEU A 283 -15.22 9.57 -4.63
C LEU A 283 -16.00 9.11 -3.41
N CYS A 284 -16.48 10.06 -2.64
CA CYS A 284 -17.17 9.83 -1.39
C CYS A 284 -18.52 10.55 -1.49
N GLU A 285 -19.59 9.82 -1.25
CA GLU A 285 -20.97 10.29 -1.22
C GLU A 285 -21.57 9.98 0.17
N PRO A 286 -22.74 10.54 0.53
CA PRO A 286 -23.41 10.20 1.78
C PRO A 286 -23.70 8.70 1.94
N HIS A 287 -23.88 7.99 0.81
CA HIS A 287 -24.33 6.59 0.75
C HIS A 287 -23.23 5.57 0.42
N TYR A 288 -22.03 6.02 0.04
CA TYR A 288 -20.90 5.13 -0.23
C TYR A 288 -19.56 5.86 -0.22
N LEU A 289 -18.49 5.11 0.02
CA LEU A 289 -17.11 5.54 -0.19
C LEU A 289 -16.49 4.67 -1.30
N SER A 290 -15.77 5.29 -2.23
CA SER A 290 -15.01 4.56 -3.25
C SER A 290 -13.61 5.13 -3.50
N VAL A 291 -12.70 4.24 -3.87
CA VAL A 291 -11.28 4.52 -4.13
C VAL A 291 -10.86 3.85 -5.43
N GLY A 292 -10.53 4.67 -6.42
CA GLY A 292 -10.17 4.26 -7.78
C GLY A 292 -11.39 3.89 -8.62
N ALA A 293 -11.46 4.37 -9.86
CA ALA A 293 -12.53 4.03 -10.78
C ALA A 293 -12.08 3.93 -12.26
N GLY A 294 -12.94 3.32 -13.07
CA GLY A 294 -12.75 3.24 -14.52
C GLY A 294 -13.71 2.22 -15.13
N ASP A 295 -14.17 2.49 -16.36
CA ASP A 295 -15.11 1.62 -17.09
C ASP A 295 -16.38 1.23 -16.28
N GLY A 296 -16.86 2.14 -15.43
CA GLY A 296 -18.03 1.90 -14.55
C GLY A 296 -17.76 0.95 -13.37
N ARG A 297 -16.50 0.61 -13.09
CA ARG A 297 -16.07 -0.22 -11.96
C ARG A 297 -15.27 0.60 -10.94
N TYR A 298 -15.29 0.15 -9.69
CA TYR A 298 -14.49 0.70 -8.59
C TYR A 298 -13.36 -0.26 -8.20
N GLY A 299 -12.19 0.29 -7.87
CA GLY A 299 -11.08 -0.48 -7.31
C GLY A 299 -11.41 -1.00 -5.92
N LEU A 300 -12.02 -0.13 -5.12
CA LEU A 300 -12.63 -0.42 -3.83
C LEU A 300 -13.88 0.45 -3.65
N TRP A 301 -14.95 -0.12 -3.09
CA TRP A 301 -16.21 0.54 -2.77
C TRP A 301 -16.81 -0.05 -1.50
N LEU A 302 -17.44 0.76 -0.65
CA LEU A 302 -18.14 0.38 0.58
C LEU A 302 -19.50 1.11 0.69
N ASP A 303 -20.51 0.46 1.25
CA ASP A 303 -21.82 1.07 1.54
C ASP A 303 -21.83 1.92 2.83
N ASP A 304 -22.91 2.69 3.05
CA ASP A 304 -23.06 3.59 4.19
C ASP A 304 -23.22 2.88 5.54
N SER A 305 -23.77 1.67 5.54
CA SER A 305 -23.75 0.75 6.68
C SER A 305 -22.37 0.13 6.95
N LEU A 306 -21.40 0.22 6.03
CA LEU A 306 -20.09 -0.45 6.15
C LEU A 306 -20.21 -1.98 6.36
N GLU A 307 -21.26 -2.59 5.80
CA GLU A 307 -21.55 -4.03 5.90
C GLU A 307 -21.18 -4.78 4.62
N ARG A 308 -21.17 -4.08 3.47
CA ARG A 308 -20.88 -4.67 2.16
C ARG A 308 -19.90 -3.82 1.40
N GLY A 309 -19.02 -4.48 0.67
CA GLY A 309 -18.10 -3.85 -0.25
C GLY A 309 -18.07 -4.51 -1.61
N HIS A 310 -17.40 -3.80 -2.53
CA HIS A 310 -17.17 -4.22 -3.90
C HIS A 310 -15.75 -3.87 -4.31
N SER A 311 -15.08 -4.75 -5.05
CA SER A 311 -13.72 -4.54 -5.56
C SER A 311 -13.55 -5.22 -6.91
N SER A 312 -13.14 -4.43 -7.88
CA SER A 312 -12.90 -4.85 -9.26
C SER A 312 -11.60 -4.26 -9.80
N PRO A 313 -11.05 -4.79 -10.90
CA PRO A 313 -10.02 -4.10 -11.66
C PRO A 313 -10.49 -2.74 -12.18
N CYS A 314 -9.82 -1.66 -11.75
CA CYS A 314 -10.11 -0.29 -12.18
C CYS A 314 -8.93 0.33 -12.92
N LEU A 315 -9.22 1.34 -13.75
CA LEU A 315 -8.20 2.01 -14.56
C LEU A 315 -7.25 2.88 -13.72
N THR A 316 -7.73 3.51 -12.63
CA THR A 316 -6.91 4.40 -11.78
C THR A 316 -5.68 3.70 -11.19
N PHE A 317 -5.80 2.44 -10.77
CA PHE A 317 -4.72 1.73 -10.06
C PHE A 317 -4.22 0.47 -10.78
N GLY A 318 -4.89 0.03 -11.85
CA GLY A 318 -4.55 -1.22 -12.53
C GLY A 318 -4.60 -2.44 -11.61
N ASN A 319 -5.44 -2.38 -10.57
CA ASN A 319 -5.50 -3.38 -9.52
C ASN A 319 -6.17 -4.68 -9.99
N GLU A 320 -5.92 -5.77 -9.26
CA GLU A 320 -6.82 -6.93 -9.27
C GLU A 320 -7.88 -6.76 -8.16
N ARG A 321 -8.86 -7.67 -8.09
CA ARG A 321 -9.80 -7.71 -6.96
C ARG A 321 -9.04 -7.82 -5.63
N LEU A 322 -9.42 -7.01 -4.65
CA LEU A 322 -8.72 -6.96 -3.36
C LEU A 322 -9.11 -8.11 -2.43
N SER A 323 -10.40 -8.42 -2.37
CA SER A 323 -10.95 -9.56 -1.62
C SER A 323 -10.79 -10.87 -2.40
N ASP A 324 -10.63 -11.98 -1.66
CA ASP A 324 -10.65 -13.33 -2.22
C ASP A 324 -12.08 -13.92 -2.30
N GLU A 325 -13.02 -13.43 -1.46
CA GLU A 325 -14.47 -13.78 -1.44
C GLU A 325 -15.11 -13.54 -2.81
N GLY A 326 -14.69 -12.46 -3.49
CA GLY A 326 -15.07 -12.21 -4.88
C GLY A 326 -15.06 -10.74 -5.26
N GLU A 327 -15.91 -10.40 -6.23
CA GLU A 327 -16.12 -9.01 -6.66
C GLU A 327 -16.96 -8.23 -5.64
N LYS A 328 -17.84 -8.92 -4.91
CA LYS A 328 -18.59 -8.42 -3.76
C LYS A 328 -18.13 -9.20 -2.54
N PHE A 329 -18.03 -8.52 -1.40
CA PHE A 329 -17.61 -9.10 -0.14
C PHE A 329 -18.43 -8.54 1.02
N GLY A 330 -18.61 -9.32 2.08
CA GLY A 330 -19.13 -8.80 3.34
C GLY A 330 -18.01 -8.25 4.20
N VAL A 331 -18.32 -7.22 4.99
CA VAL A 331 -17.33 -6.51 5.82
C VAL A 331 -17.45 -6.96 7.27
N LEU A 332 -16.37 -7.53 7.82
CA LEU A 332 -16.25 -7.85 9.25
C LEU A 332 -15.65 -6.71 10.07
N GLY A 333 -14.96 -5.76 9.42
CA GLY A 333 -14.39 -4.61 10.11
C GLY A 333 -13.79 -3.60 9.17
N VAL A 334 -13.80 -2.34 9.62
CA VAL A 334 -13.17 -1.19 8.97
C VAL A 334 -12.37 -0.42 10.01
N GLU A 335 -11.17 0.02 9.65
CA GLU A 335 -10.41 1.02 10.40
C GLU A 335 -9.97 2.15 9.45
N VAL A 336 -9.90 3.37 9.98
CA VAL A 336 -9.21 4.49 9.33
C VAL A 336 -8.14 5.01 10.29
N TRP A 337 -6.90 5.00 9.82
CA TRP A 337 -5.74 5.52 10.52
C TRP A 337 -5.30 6.84 9.89
N VAL A 338 -4.80 7.78 10.68
CA VAL A 338 -4.12 8.98 10.17
C VAL A 338 -2.61 8.83 10.31
N ILE A 339 -1.87 9.36 9.34
CA ILE A 339 -0.41 9.29 9.29
C ILE A 339 0.18 10.69 9.06
N GLY A 340 1.33 10.97 9.66
CA GLY A 340 1.95 12.31 9.65
C GLY A 340 1.16 13.36 10.44
N ALA A 341 0.26 12.94 11.34
CA ALA A 341 -0.41 13.84 12.29
C ALA A 341 0.55 14.33 13.38
N THR A 342 1.54 13.51 13.71
CA THR A 342 2.68 13.76 14.60
C THR A 342 3.89 14.21 13.77
N GLY A 343 4.01 15.53 13.64
CA GLY A 343 5.16 16.27 13.09
C GLY A 343 5.15 17.68 13.71
N PRO A 344 6.31 18.33 13.87
CA PRO A 344 6.52 19.45 14.80
C PRO A 344 5.71 20.72 14.52
#